data_AF-A0A256YRU9-F1
#
_entry.id   AF-A0A256YRU9-F1
#
_cell.length_a   1.000
_cell.length_b   1.000
_cell.length_c   1.000
_cell.angle_alpha   90.00
_cell.angle_beta   90.00
_cell.angle_gamma   90.00
#
_symmetry.space_group_name_H-M   'P 1'
#
loop_
_entity.id
_entity.type
_entity.pdbx_description
1 polymer ?
#
loop_
_entity_poly.entity_id
_entity_poly.type
_entity_poly.pdbx_seq_one_letter_code
_entity_poly.pdbx_strand_id
1 'polypeptide(L)'
;MEVMKRLLGRVRLYLQITHLGGIVRRYFVMNGFDGSMTALGVVLGAWIIDVENPNIIVMTGLGASLALGVSGFFSAYIAEKAERKRYLKSLEEAMLTNLDGSLYKDATSFAPVLASLINGLSPVLMAMIPLAPFMLAMAGLTSMWMSYIASLALALTALFMLGVYLGRVAQENVLLYGIQMLAAGVVIAVIVFILGGA
;
A
#
# COMPACT_ATOMS: atom_id res chain seq x y z
N MET A 1 26.44 -14.25 -1.19
CA MET A 1 25.18 -14.91 -1.60
C MET A 1 24.58 -15.79 -0.49
N GLU A 2 25.37 -16.48 0.34
CA GLU A 2 24.88 -17.30 1.48
C GLU A 2 24.23 -16.49 2.62
N VAL A 3 24.75 -15.31 2.92
CA VAL A 3 24.18 -14.42 3.97
C VAL A 3 22.74 -14.04 3.64
N MET A 4 22.46 -13.74 2.37
CA MET A 4 21.11 -13.42 1.87
C MET A 4 20.15 -14.60 2.02
N LYS A 5 20.60 -15.82 1.69
CA LYS A 5 19.79 -17.05 1.83
C LYS A 5 19.47 -17.35 3.30
N ARG A 6 20.42 -17.13 4.22
CA ARG A 6 20.20 -17.29 5.67
C ARG A 6 19.20 -16.27 6.23
N LEU A 7 19.30 -15.01 5.82
CA LEU A 7 18.36 -13.95 6.20
C LEU A 7 16.94 -14.25 5.70
N LEU A 8 16.80 -14.61 4.43
CA LEU A 8 15.52 -15.01 3.83
C LEU A 8 14.90 -16.23 4.54
N GLY A 9 15.73 -17.20 4.93
CA GLY A 9 15.31 -18.35 5.71
C GLY A 9 14.73 -17.98 7.08
N ARG A 10 15.40 -17.07 7.81
CA ARG A 10 14.91 -16.57 9.11
C ARG A 10 13.61 -15.78 8.97
N VAL A 11 13.50 -14.90 7.98
CA VAL A 11 12.26 -14.15 7.73
C VAL A 11 11.12 -15.12 7.43
N ARG A 12 11.33 -16.13 6.57
CA ARG A 12 10.31 -17.12 6.23
C ARG A 12 9.86 -17.93 7.45
N LEU A 13 10.81 -18.33 8.32
CA LEU A 13 10.53 -19.02 9.57
C LEU A 13 9.68 -18.14 10.51
N TYR A 14 10.05 -16.87 10.67
CA TYR A 14 9.29 -15.93 11.52
C TYR A 14 7.89 -15.67 10.97
N LEU A 15 7.73 -15.53 9.65
CA LEU A 15 6.43 -15.39 8.99
C LEU A 15 5.51 -16.60 9.23
N GLN A 16 6.07 -17.81 9.26
CA GLN A 16 5.32 -19.03 9.55
C GLN A 16 4.91 -19.10 11.02
N ILE A 17 5.84 -18.85 11.94
CA ILE A 17 5.60 -18.92 13.39
C ILE A 17 4.56 -17.89 13.85
N THR A 18 4.59 -16.69 13.27
CA THR A 18 3.71 -15.58 13.69
C THR A 18 2.46 -15.44 12.83
N HIS A 19 2.26 -16.31 11.84
CA HIS A 19 1.22 -16.20 10.81
C HIS A 19 1.12 -14.81 10.13
N LEU A 20 2.23 -14.04 10.14
CA LEU A 20 2.27 -12.66 9.66
C LEU A 20 1.96 -12.53 8.17
N GLY A 21 2.09 -13.61 7.40
CA GLY A 21 1.81 -13.61 5.96
C GLY A 21 0.40 -13.12 5.61
N GLY A 22 -0.59 -13.33 6.48
CA GLY A 22 -1.94 -12.74 6.30
C GLY A 22 -1.93 -11.22 6.48
N ILE A 23 -1.32 -10.74 7.57
CA ILE A 23 -1.24 -9.32 7.93
C ILE A 23 -0.49 -8.53 6.86
N VAL A 24 0.66 -9.06 6.41
CA VAL A 24 1.48 -8.46 5.35
C VAL A 24 0.69 -8.29 4.06
N ARG A 25 -0.02 -9.34 3.61
CA ARG A 25 -0.84 -9.27 2.40
C ARG A 25 -1.97 -8.26 2.55
N ARG A 26 -2.63 -8.24 3.70
CA ARG A 26 -3.71 -7.28 3.99
C ARG A 26 -3.20 -5.84 3.93
N TYR A 27 -2.09 -5.52 4.60
CA TYR A 27 -1.52 -4.18 4.61
C TYR A 27 -0.99 -3.76 3.24
N PHE A 28 -0.41 -4.67 2.48
CA PHE A 28 -0.02 -4.39 1.11
C PHE A 28 -1.21 -3.97 0.25
N VAL A 29 -2.29 -4.77 0.22
CA VAL A 29 -3.46 -4.48 -0.62
C VAL A 29 -4.19 -3.22 -0.14
N MET A 30 -4.46 -3.10 1.16
CA MET A 30 -5.21 -1.97 1.73
C MET A 30 -4.50 -0.63 1.46
N ASN A 31 -3.24 -0.49 1.86
CA ASN A 31 -2.54 0.78 1.67
C ASN A 31 -2.06 0.95 0.21
N GLY A 32 -1.88 -0.14 -0.52
CA GLY A 32 -1.59 -0.07 -1.95
C GLY A 32 -2.76 0.53 -2.73
N PHE A 33 -3.97 0.10 -2.38
CA PHE A 33 -5.20 0.70 -2.87
C PHE A 33 -5.29 2.18 -2.50
N ASP A 34 -5.01 2.56 -1.25
CA ASP A 34 -5.00 3.96 -0.82
C ASP A 34 -4.02 4.81 -1.64
N GLY A 35 -2.82 4.27 -1.94
CA GLY A 35 -1.82 4.95 -2.77
C GLY A 35 -2.31 5.22 -4.19
N SER A 36 -2.83 4.19 -4.87
CA SER A 36 -3.37 4.35 -6.23
C SER A 36 -4.61 5.24 -6.26
N MET A 37 -5.53 5.10 -5.30
CA MET A 37 -6.73 5.96 -5.18
C MET A 37 -6.37 7.42 -4.93
N THR A 38 -5.43 7.68 -4.04
CA THR A 38 -4.98 9.04 -3.71
C THR A 38 -4.35 9.70 -4.93
N ALA A 39 -3.45 8.99 -5.62
CA ALA A 39 -2.84 9.51 -6.84
C ALA A 39 -3.89 9.75 -7.95
N LEU A 40 -4.85 8.84 -8.14
CA LEU A 40 -5.95 9.04 -9.08
C LEU A 40 -6.79 10.27 -8.73
N GLY A 41 -7.12 10.49 -7.44
CA GLY A 41 -7.83 11.68 -6.98
C GLY A 41 -7.08 12.97 -7.27
N VAL A 42 -5.77 12.99 -7.01
CA VAL A 42 -4.90 14.15 -7.33
C VAL A 42 -4.88 14.42 -8.83
N VAL A 43 -4.72 13.38 -9.65
CA VAL A 43 -4.67 13.51 -11.12
C VAL A 43 -6.00 14.01 -11.68
N LEU A 44 -7.13 13.46 -11.22
CA LEU A 44 -8.45 13.91 -11.67
C LEU A 44 -8.75 15.35 -11.22
N GLY A 45 -8.41 15.70 -9.98
CA GLY A 45 -8.58 17.07 -9.49
C GLY A 45 -7.74 18.07 -10.30
N ALA A 46 -6.49 17.72 -10.60
CA ALA A 46 -5.62 18.53 -11.43
C ALA A 46 -6.13 18.66 -12.88
N TRP A 47 -6.73 17.60 -13.42
CA TRP A 47 -7.33 17.63 -14.76
C TRP A 47 -8.52 18.59 -14.81
N ILE A 48 -9.42 18.57 -13.83
CA ILE A 48 -10.62 19.42 -13.85
C ILE A 48 -10.26 20.91 -13.83
N ILE A 49 -9.22 21.30 -13.10
CA ILE A 49 -8.76 22.70 -13.02
C ILE A 49 -7.72 23.07 -14.09
N ASP A 50 -7.50 22.18 -15.06
CA ASP A 50 -6.59 22.35 -16.21
C ASP A 50 -5.15 22.70 -15.81
N VAL A 51 -4.59 21.98 -14.83
CA VAL A 51 -3.19 22.16 -14.46
C VAL A 51 -2.29 21.72 -15.62
N GLU A 52 -1.49 22.64 -16.16
CA GLU A 52 -0.54 22.35 -17.24
C GLU A 52 0.86 21.96 -16.73
N ASN A 53 1.19 22.26 -15.47
CA ASN A 53 2.51 22.02 -14.92
C ASN A 53 2.61 20.62 -14.27
N PRO A 54 3.35 19.65 -14.85
CA PRO A 54 3.44 18.29 -14.32
C PRO A 54 4.15 18.24 -12.95
N ASN A 55 4.99 19.23 -12.62
CA ASN A 55 5.65 19.28 -11.30
C ASN A 55 4.64 19.40 -10.17
N ILE A 56 3.54 20.14 -10.37
CA ILE A 56 2.50 20.33 -9.34
C ILE A 56 1.82 18.99 -9.04
N ILE A 57 1.51 18.22 -10.06
CA ILE A 57 0.83 16.92 -9.93
C ILE A 57 1.76 15.90 -9.27
N VAL A 58 3.01 15.81 -9.72
CA VAL A 58 3.99 14.89 -9.15
C VAL A 58 4.28 15.24 -7.69
N MET A 59 4.52 16.51 -7.36
CA MET A 59 4.82 16.91 -5.99
C MET A 59 3.62 16.75 -5.05
N THR A 60 2.40 17.06 -5.52
CA THR A 60 1.17 16.85 -4.74
C THR A 60 0.90 15.36 -4.52
N GLY A 61 0.98 14.56 -5.59
CA GLY A 61 0.74 13.12 -5.54
C GLY A 61 1.79 12.37 -4.70
N LEU A 62 3.07 12.67 -4.92
CA LEU A 62 4.15 12.09 -4.12
C LEU A 62 4.08 12.57 -2.68
N GLY A 63 3.85 13.86 -2.43
CA GLY A 63 3.69 14.41 -1.08
C GLY A 63 2.56 13.72 -0.31
N ALA A 64 1.39 13.56 -0.94
CA ALA A 64 0.26 12.85 -0.35
C ALA A 64 0.58 11.37 -0.09
N SER A 65 1.18 10.67 -1.05
CA SER A 65 1.53 9.25 -0.89
C SER A 65 2.63 9.00 0.15
N LEU A 66 3.60 9.91 0.27
CA LEU A 66 4.63 9.87 1.30
C LEU A 66 4.04 10.15 2.68
N ALA A 67 3.10 11.09 2.78
CA ALA A 67 2.37 11.33 4.03
C ALA A 67 1.58 10.10 4.46
N LEU A 68 0.88 9.43 3.53
CA LEU A 68 0.22 8.14 3.78
C LEU A 68 1.23 7.06 4.19
N GLY A 69 2.39 6.99 3.52
CA GLY A 69 3.42 6.00 3.83
C GLY A 69 4.05 6.18 5.20
N VAL A 70 4.41 7.40 5.57
CA VAL A 70 4.95 7.74 6.89
C VAL A 70 3.90 7.48 7.96
N SER A 71 2.69 8.00 7.79
CA SER A 71 1.58 7.78 8.72
C SER A 71 1.27 6.29 8.87
N GLY A 72 1.19 5.55 7.76
CA GLY A 72 0.97 4.12 7.73
C GLY A 72 2.08 3.34 8.42
N PHE A 73 3.34 3.70 8.25
CA PHE A 73 4.45 3.04 8.94
C PHE A 73 4.34 3.21 10.46
N PHE A 74 4.23 4.44 10.95
CA PHE A 74 4.22 4.70 12.39
C PHE A 74 2.94 4.17 13.06
N SER A 75 1.78 4.37 12.44
CA SER A 75 0.50 3.89 12.97
C SER A 75 0.46 2.35 13.07
N ALA A 76 0.86 1.65 12.00
CA ALA A 76 0.91 0.19 12.02
C ALA A 76 1.96 -0.33 13.01
N TYR A 77 3.15 0.29 13.08
CA TYR A 77 4.20 -0.15 13.99
C TYR A 77 3.77 -0.06 15.45
N ILE A 78 3.22 1.09 15.87
CA ILE A 78 2.81 1.32 17.26
C ILE A 78 1.65 0.38 17.62
N ALA A 79 0.64 0.26 16.74
CA ALA A 79 -0.51 -0.61 16.96
C ALA A 79 -0.12 -2.09 17.02
N GLU A 80 0.60 -2.60 16.02
CA GLU A 80 1.03 -4.01 15.99
C GLU A 80 1.97 -4.34 17.14
N LYS A 81 2.86 -3.43 17.53
CA LYS A 81 3.75 -3.63 18.68
C LYS A 81 2.97 -3.71 19.99
N ALA A 82 1.97 -2.84 20.17
CA ALA A 82 1.13 -2.86 21.37
C ALA A 82 0.34 -4.16 21.46
N GLU A 83 -0.30 -4.57 20.36
CA GLU A 83 -1.13 -5.78 20.31
C GLU A 83 -0.29 -7.05 20.54
N ARG A 84 0.86 -7.14 19.89
CA ARG A 84 1.77 -8.29 20.04
C ARG A 84 2.39 -8.37 21.42
N LYS A 85 2.74 -7.25 22.04
CA LYS A 85 3.25 -7.23 23.41
C LYS A 85 2.18 -7.69 24.40
N ARG A 86 0.92 -7.24 24.21
CA ARG A 86 -0.21 -7.69 25.03
C ARG A 86 -0.46 -9.19 24.86
N TYR A 87 -0.48 -9.67 23.61
CA TYR A 87 -0.66 -11.08 23.30
C TYR A 87 0.45 -11.94 23.93
N LEU A 88 1.72 -11.55 23.78
CA LEU A 88 2.85 -12.26 24.36
C LEU A 88 2.73 -12.35 25.89
N LYS A 89 2.39 -11.23 26.55
CA LYS A 89 2.19 -11.21 28.00
C LYS A 89 1.08 -12.16 28.44
N SER A 90 -0.06 -12.15 27.74
CA SER A 90 -1.16 -13.07 28.06
C SER A 90 -0.79 -14.55 27.87
N LEU A 91 0.09 -14.84 26.91
CA LEU A 91 0.60 -16.18 26.67
C LEU A 91 1.56 -16.62 27.79
N GLU A 92 2.46 -15.74 28.22
CA GLU A 92 3.38 -16.00 29.35
C GLU A 92 2.62 -16.24 30.65
N GLU A 93 1.58 -15.45 30.92
CA GLU A 93 0.70 -15.62 32.09
C GLU A 93 -0.05 -16.97 32.04
N ALA A 94 -0.61 -17.34 30.88
CA ALA A 94 -1.32 -18.61 30.71
C ALA A 94 -0.40 -19.84 30.83
N MET A 95 0.87 -19.71 30.45
CA MET A 95 1.86 -20.80 30.57
C MET A 95 2.64 -20.77 31.89
N LEU A 96 2.39 -19.77 32.75
CA LEU A 96 3.15 -19.54 33.99
C LEU A 96 4.67 -19.54 33.77
N THR A 97 5.11 -19.15 32.58
CA THR A 97 6.50 -19.28 32.12
C THR A 97 6.86 -18.07 31.27
N ASN A 98 8.06 -17.51 31.52
CA ASN A 98 8.60 -16.42 30.73
C ASN A 98 9.14 -16.94 29.39
N LEU A 99 8.78 -16.28 28.29
CA LEU A 99 9.22 -16.62 26.94
C LEU A 99 10.46 -15.84 26.50
N ASP A 100 11.15 -15.18 27.43
CA ASP A 100 12.45 -14.53 27.25
C ASP A 100 13.48 -15.48 26.62
N GLY A 101 14.13 -15.01 25.55
CA GLY A 101 15.10 -15.81 24.78
C GLY A 101 14.49 -16.91 23.91
N SER A 102 13.15 -17.03 23.84
CA SER A 102 12.51 -17.98 22.93
C SER A 102 12.49 -17.47 21.49
N LEU A 103 12.58 -18.41 20.54
CA LEU A 103 12.39 -18.14 19.11
C LEU A 103 11.04 -17.45 18.83
N TYR A 104 10.01 -17.77 19.62
CA TYR A 104 8.68 -17.18 19.49
C TYR A 104 8.67 -15.68 19.85
N LYS A 105 9.35 -15.31 20.95
CA LYS A 105 9.48 -13.91 21.35
C LYS A 105 10.23 -13.09 20.31
N ASP A 106 11.34 -13.62 19.78
CA ASP A 106 12.11 -12.95 18.73
C ASP A 106 11.26 -12.72 17.48
N ALA A 107 10.55 -13.74 17.01
CA ALA A 107 9.66 -13.63 15.87
C ALA A 107 8.52 -12.61 16.12
N THR A 108 7.95 -12.61 17.33
CA THR A 108 6.88 -11.68 17.73
C THR A 108 7.37 -10.24 17.79
N SER A 109 8.61 -10.00 18.20
CA SER A 109 9.22 -8.66 18.25
C SER A 109 9.58 -8.10 16.86
N PHE A 110 9.92 -8.97 15.90
CA PHE A 110 10.27 -8.60 14.54
C PHE A 110 9.04 -8.29 13.68
N ALA A 111 7.94 -8.99 13.92
CA ALA A 111 6.73 -8.88 13.14
C ALA A 111 6.14 -7.46 12.96
N PRO A 112 6.02 -6.60 14.00
CA PRO A 112 5.57 -5.22 13.83
C PRO A 112 6.40 -4.44 12.81
N VAL A 113 7.72 -4.65 12.81
CA VAL A 113 8.66 -3.92 11.93
C VAL A 113 8.40 -4.29 10.47
N LEU A 114 8.25 -5.59 10.19
CA LEU A 114 7.98 -6.04 8.82
C LEU A 114 6.59 -5.60 8.34
N ALA A 115 5.59 -5.74 9.21
CA ALA A 115 4.22 -5.34 8.90
C ALA A 115 4.12 -3.84 8.62
N SER A 116 4.73 -3.01 9.45
CA SER A 116 4.71 -1.55 9.30
C SER A 116 5.49 -1.06 8.08
N LEU A 117 6.61 -1.70 7.77
CA LEU A 117 7.40 -1.39 6.58
C LEU A 117 6.59 -1.62 5.30
N ILE A 118 5.87 -2.74 5.23
CA ILE A 118 5.01 -3.03 4.07
C ILE A 118 3.81 -2.09 4.04
N ASN A 119 3.23 -1.80 5.19
CA ASN A 119 2.14 -0.83 5.33
C ASN A 119 2.52 0.55 4.79
N GLY A 120 3.71 1.05 5.14
CA GLY A 120 4.17 2.37 4.73
C GLY A 120 4.74 2.45 3.30
N LEU A 121 5.36 1.38 2.79
CA LEU A 121 5.91 1.38 1.43
C LEU A 121 4.85 1.16 0.36
N SER A 122 3.81 0.36 0.65
CA SER A 122 2.77 0.04 -0.33
C SER A 122 2.13 1.27 -1.01
N PRO A 123 1.64 2.30 -0.27
CA PRO A 123 0.97 3.44 -0.89
C PRO A 123 1.92 4.23 -1.79
N VAL A 124 3.18 4.40 -1.38
CA VAL A 124 4.18 5.10 -2.18
C VAL A 124 4.43 4.37 -3.49
N LEU A 125 4.69 3.07 -3.43
CA LEU A 125 4.95 2.26 -4.62
C LEU A 125 3.75 2.24 -5.59
N MET A 126 2.54 2.16 -5.05
CA MET A 126 1.32 2.12 -5.87
C MET A 126 0.91 3.48 -6.43
N ALA A 127 1.26 4.58 -5.76
CA ALA A 127 1.08 5.94 -6.27
C ALA A 127 2.08 6.28 -7.39
N MET A 128 3.27 5.67 -7.40
CA MET A 128 4.25 5.88 -8.48
C MET A 128 3.73 5.45 -9.84
N ILE A 129 2.89 4.42 -9.91
CA ILE A 129 2.35 3.87 -11.17
C ILE A 129 1.56 4.95 -11.95
N PRO A 130 0.51 5.57 -11.39
CA PRO A 130 -0.20 6.65 -12.07
C PRO A 130 0.58 7.96 -12.16
N LEU A 131 1.58 8.21 -11.30
CA LEU A 131 2.40 9.42 -11.40
C LEU A 131 3.51 9.32 -12.46
N ALA A 132 3.90 8.11 -12.88
CA ALA A 132 4.99 7.89 -13.82
C ALA A 132 4.84 8.67 -15.16
N PRO A 133 3.66 8.76 -15.80
CA PRO A 133 3.50 9.57 -17.02
C PRO A 133 3.78 11.06 -16.81
N PHE A 134 3.52 11.60 -15.62
CA PHE A 134 3.84 13.00 -15.31
C PHE A 134 5.32 13.20 -15.00
N MET A 135 5.98 12.20 -14.41
CA MET A 135 7.44 12.21 -14.25
C MET A 135 8.15 12.20 -15.61
N LEU A 136 7.61 11.49 -16.60
CA LEU A 136 8.09 11.54 -17.99
C LEU A 136 7.84 12.90 -18.64
N ALA A 137 6.69 13.53 -18.36
CA ALA A 137 6.39 14.87 -18.85
C ALA A 137 7.35 15.93 -18.25
N MET A 138 7.73 15.79 -16.97
CA MET A 138 8.77 16.64 -16.35
C MET A 138 10.12 16.53 -17.07
N ALA A 139 10.44 15.37 -17.62
CA ALA A 139 11.64 15.15 -18.43
C ALA A 139 11.51 15.61 -19.89
N GLY A 140 10.36 16.17 -20.29
CA GLY A 140 10.09 16.61 -21.66
C GLY A 140 9.84 15.48 -22.66
N LEU A 141 9.59 14.25 -22.19
CA LEU A 141 9.43 13.07 -23.05
C LEU A 141 7.99 12.86 -23.54
N THR A 142 7.00 13.44 -22.86
CA THR A 142 5.56 13.25 -23.13
C THR A 142 4.79 14.55 -22.99
N SER A 143 3.70 14.70 -23.76
CA SER A 143 2.79 15.85 -23.64
C SER A 143 1.86 15.71 -22.43
N MET A 144 1.39 16.85 -21.89
CA MET A 144 0.54 16.87 -20.70
C MET A 144 -0.77 16.09 -20.89
N TRP A 145 -1.42 16.27 -22.04
CA TRP A 145 -2.64 15.54 -22.39
C TRP A 145 -2.44 14.01 -22.44
N MET A 146 -1.35 13.55 -23.05
CA MET A 146 -1.00 12.12 -23.06
C MET A 146 -0.71 11.60 -21.65
N SER A 147 -0.07 12.40 -20.80
CA SER A 147 0.21 12.04 -19.41
C SER A 147 -1.06 11.87 -18.59
N TYR A 148 -2.08 12.71 -18.77
CA TYR A 148 -3.39 12.54 -18.12
C TYR A 148 -4.08 11.23 -18.51
N ILE A 149 -4.20 10.96 -19.81
CA ILE A 149 -4.86 9.74 -20.30
C ILE A 149 -4.08 8.49 -19.87
N ALA A 150 -2.75 8.49 -20.01
CA ALA A 150 -1.90 7.38 -19.60
C ALA A 150 -1.97 7.15 -18.09
N SER A 151 -1.98 8.22 -17.29
CA SER A 151 -2.08 8.13 -15.83
C SER A 151 -3.41 7.51 -15.39
N LEU A 152 -4.52 7.95 -15.98
CA LEU A 152 -5.84 7.41 -15.68
C LEU A 152 -5.91 5.91 -16.03
N ALA A 153 -5.43 5.53 -17.21
CA ALA A 153 -5.39 4.13 -17.62
C ALA A 153 -4.52 3.27 -16.69
N LEU A 154 -3.34 3.76 -16.30
CA LEU A 154 -2.44 3.07 -15.38
C LEU A 154 -3.02 2.97 -13.96
N ALA A 155 -3.70 4.01 -13.47
CA ALA A 155 -4.37 4.01 -12.18
C ALA A 155 -5.46 2.93 -12.13
N LEU A 156 -6.36 2.91 -13.11
CA LEU A 156 -7.44 1.93 -13.20
C LEU A 156 -6.88 0.51 -13.36
N THR A 157 -5.83 0.35 -14.17
CA THR A 157 -5.15 -0.94 -14.32
C THR A 157 -4.52 -1.40 -13.00
N ALA A 158 -3.87 -0.50 -12.26
CA ALA A 158 -3.29 -0.82 -10.95
C ALA A 158 -4.37 -1.25 -9.94
N LEU A 159 -5.48 -0.53 -9.86
CA LEU A 159 -6.62 -0.88 -9.01
C LEU A 159 -7.22 -2.24 -9.40
N PHE A 160 -7.43 -2.48 -10.69
CA PHE A 160 -7.93 -3.76 -11.18
C PHE A 160 -6.98 -4.91 -10.84
N MET A 161 -5.67 -4.72 -11.03
CA MET A 161 -4.65 -5.73 -10.72
C MET A 161 -4.54 -6.01 -9.21
N LEU A 162 -4.71 -4.99 -8.36
CA LEU A 162 -4.83 -5.16 -6.91
C LEU A 162 -6.08 -5.98 -6.55
N GLY A 163 -7.21 -5.72 -7.22
CA GLY A 163 -8.43 -6.52 -7.06
C GLY A 163 -8.25 -7.97 -7.49
N VAL A 164 -7.68 -8.20 -8.67
CA VAL A 164 -7.34 -9.55 -9.16
C VAL A 164 -6.43 -10.28 -8.18
N TYR A 165 -5.43 -9.60 -7.63
CA TYR A 165 -4.56 -10.17 -6.60
C TYR A 165 -5.35 -10.55 -5.34
N LEU A 166 -6.23 -9.68 -4.85
CA LEU A 166 -7.05 -9.97 -3.68
C LEU A 166 -8.00 -11.14 -3.91
N GLY A 167 -8.65 -11.22 -5.08
CA GLY A 167 -9.50 -12.35 -5.44
C GLY A 167 -8.74 -13.68 -5.49
N ARG A 168 -7.48 -13.67 -5.95
CA ARG A 168 -6.61 -14.87 -5.89
C ARG A 168 -6.27 -15.26 -4.46
N VAL A 169 -6.01 -14.28 -3.59
CA VAL A 169 -5.74 -14.52 -2.16
C VAL A 169 -6.99 -15.06 -1.45
N ALA A 170 -8.17 -14.58 -1.82
CA ALA A 170 -9.45 -15.03 -1.30
C ALA A 170 -9.90 -16.41 -1.84
N GLN A 171 -9.23 -16.93 -2.88
CA GLN A 171 -9.68 -18.12 -3.63
C GLN A 171 -11.10 -17.98 -4.20
N GLU A 172 -11.48 -16.75 -4.56
CA GLU A 172 -12.78 -16.41 -5.13
C GLU A 172 -12.65 -15.90 -6.58
N ASN A 173 -13.74 -15.39 -7.14
CA ASN A 173 -13.77 -14.87 -8.50
C ASN A 173 -12.88 -13.62 -8.65
N VAL A 174 -11.70 -13.80 -9.23
CA VAL A 174 -10.69 -12.75 -9.47
C VAL A 174 -11.22 -11.57 -10.26
N LEU A 175 -12.14 -11.82 -11.21
CA LEU A 175 -12.71 -10.79 -12.06
C LEU A 175 -13.66 -9.91 -11.25
N LEU A 176 -14.47 -10.50 -10.38
CA LEU A 176 -15.40 -9.78 -9.51
C LEU A 176 -14.65 -8.81 -8.60
N TYR A 177 -13.57 -9.27 -7.94
CA TYR A 177 -12.74 -8.40 -7.10
C TYR A 177 -12.05 -7.28 -7.89
N GLY A 178 -11.58 -7.58 -9.10
CA GLY A 178 -11.05 -6.56 -10.01
C GLY A 178 -12.09 -5.48 -10.33
N ILE A 179 -13.31 -5.88 -10.68
CA ILE A 179 -14.43 -4.97 -10.98
C ILE A 179 -14.82 -4.15 -9.74
N GLN A 180 -14.85 -4.74 -8.54
CA GLN A 180 -15.13 -4.01 -7.30
C GLN A 180 -14.11 -2.89 -7.04
N MET A 181 -12.81 -3.16 -7.23
CA MET A 181 -11.76 -2.15 -7.08
C MET A 181 -11.85 -1.06 -8.16
N LEU A 182 -12.15 -1.43 -9.41
CA LEU A 182 -12.42 -0.46 -10.47
C LEU A 182 -13.62 0.42 -10.13
N ALA A 183 -14.71 -0.16 -9.65
CA ALA A 183 -15.91 0.58 -9.25
C ALA A 183 -15.59 1.61 -8.17
N ALA A 184 -14.75 1.27 -7.19
CA ALA A 184 -14.29 2.24 -6.19
C ALA A 184 -13.49 3.40 -6.82
N GLY A 185 -12.64 3.10 -7.80
CA GLY A 185 -11.93 4.12 -8.60
C GLY A 185 -12.88 5.04 -9.40
N VAL A 186 -13.96 4.48 -9.94
CA VAL A 186 -15.01 5.27 -10.61
C VAL A 186 -15.78 6.14 -9.62
N VAL A 187 -16.08 5.62 -8.42
CA VAL A 187 -16.77 6.38 -7.36
C VAL A 187 -15.96 7.61 -6.97
N ILE A 188 -14.66 7.49 -6.73
CA ILE A 188 -13.83 8.67 -6.42
C ILE A 188 -13.77 9.64 -7.60
N ALA A 189 -13.75 9.14 -8.85
CA ALA A 189 -13.78 10.00 -10.02
C ALA A 189 -15.07 10.83 -10.11
N VAL A 190 -16.22 10.21 -9.84
CA VAL A 190 -17.51 10.89 -9.77
C VAL A 190 -17.53 11.93 -8.64
N ILE A 191 -17.04 11.58 -7.46
CA ILE A 191 -16.98 12.51 -6.32
C ILE A 191 -16.13 13.73 -6.66
N VAL A 192 -14.93 13.52 -7.21
CA VAL A 192 -14.02 14.60 -7.60
C VAL A 192 -14.61 15.47 -8.70
N PHE A 193 -15.29 14.87 -9.68
CA PHE A 193 -16.00 15.60 -10.73
C PHE A 193 -17.12 16.50 -10.16
N ILE A 194 -17.92 15.99 -9.23
CA ILE A 194 -18.98 16.78 -8.56
C ILE A 194 -18.37 17.94 -7.76
N LEU A 195 -17.25 17.69 -7.06
CA LEU A 195 -16.58 18.73 -6.27
C LEU A 195 -15.94 19.82 -7.13
N GLY A 196 -15.39 19.47 -8.30
CA GLY A 196 -14.79 20.43 -9.21
C GLY A 196 -15.79 21.19 -10.10
N GLY A 197 -17.04 20.72 -10.19
CA GLY A 197 -18.14 21.37 -10.90
C GLY A 197 -19.03 22.27 -10.04
N ALA A 198 -18.64 22.51 -8.78
CA ALA A 198 -19.24 23.51 -7.88
C ALA A 198 -18.41 24.80 -7.89
#